data_AF-A0A2V9H9L8-F1
#
_entry.id   AF-A0A2V9H9L8-F1
#
_cell.length_a   1.000
_cell.length_b   1.000
_cell.length_c   1.000
_cell.angle_alpha   90.00
_cell.angle_beta   90.00
_cell.angle_gamma   90.00
#
_symmetry.space_group_name_H-M   'P 1'
#
loop_
_entity.id
_entity.type
_entity.pdbx_description
1 polymer ?
#
loop_
_entity_poly.entity_id
_entity_poly.type
_entity_poly.pdbx_seq_one_letter_code
_entity_poly.pdbx_strand_id
1 'polypeptide(L)'
;KKSYLFVGLLLGAMLSAVALSTPNVTGKWSGTLQMDGENDAKPAYSILNQDGNKLSGSVGPNESEQDSFEGGKVDGDKLTFDVPQGPNAEGSIHIEMQVKGDQMTGRATWSGPPPHSGSGKISLKRVVEK
;
A
#
# COMPACT_ATOMS: atom_id res chain seq x y z
N LYS A 1 29.83 -32.05 56.34
CA LYS A 1 30.11 -30.96 55.35
C LYS A 1 29.34 -31.32 54.09
N LYS A 2 28.26 -30.58 53.77
CA LYS A 2 27.27 -30.96 52.76
C LYS A 2 27.68 -30.42 51.38
N SER A 3 27.65 -31.29 50.36
CA SER A 3 27.75 -30.95 48.92
C SER A 3 26.53 -30.15 48.46
N TYR A 4 26.75 -29.01 47.81
CA TYR A 4 25.82 -28.24 46.97
C TYR A 4 26.69 -27.22 46.19
N LEU A 5 26.53 -26.82 44.93
CA LEU A 5 25.60 -27.10 43.83
C LEU A 5 26.32 -26.48 42.60
N PHE A 6 26.27 -27.17 41.46
CA PHE A 6 26.46 -26.55 40.15
C PHE A 6 25.41 -25.43 39.95
N VAL A 7 25.65 -24.58 38.94
CA VAL A 7 24.70 -23.65 38.31
C VAL A 7 24.84 -22.19 38.77
N GLY A 8 25.52 -21.40 37.93
CA GLY A 8 25.57 -19.93 37.99
C GLY A 8 25.25 -19.31 36.63
N LEU A 9 24.09 -19.68 36.09
CA LEU A 9 23.19 -18.86 35.26
C LEU A 9 23.83 -17.92 34.20
N LEU A 10 24.10 -18.46 33.02
CA LEU A 10 24.09 -17.73 31.75
C LEU A 10 22.68 -17.18 31.51
N LEU A 11 22.39 -15.97 31.97
CA LEU A 11 21.16 -15.24 31.63
C LEU A 11 21.25 -14.78 30.18
N GLY A 12 20.76 -15.62 29.29
CA GLY A 12 20.56 -15.32 27.88
C GLY A 12 19.60 -14.15 27.70
N ALA A 13 20.12 -13.01 27.26
CA ALA A 13 19.33 -11.98 26.62
C ALA A 13 18.87 -12.53 25.25
N MET A 14 17.74 -13.24 25.23
CA MET A 14 17.02 -13.47 23.99
C MET A 14 16.44 -12.13 23.54
N LEU A 15 17.21 -11.38 22.73
CA LEU A 15 16.63 -10.34 21.89
C LEU A 15 15.73 -11.07 20.88
N SER A 16 14.43 -11.13 21.17
CA SER A 16 13.42 -11.46 20.16
C SER A 16 13.42 -10.34 19.12
N ALA A 17 14.22 -10.50 18.07
CA ALA A 17 14.08 -9.72 16.86
C ALA A 17 12.70 -10.05 16.28
N VAL A 18 11.71 -9.22 16.59
CA VAL A 18 10.44 -9.26 15.87
C VAL A 18 10.80 -8.86 14.44
N ALA A 19 10.92 -9.86 13.56
CA ALA A 19 11.04 -9.60 12.14
C ALA A 19 9.75 -8.88 11.74
N LEU A 20 9.83 -7.55 11.57
CA LEU A 20 8.78 -6.76 10.95
C LEU A 20 8.68 -7.26 9.51
N SER A 21 7.87 -8.29 9.29
CA SER A 21 7.53 -8.72 7.94
C SER A 21 6.77 -7.58 7.29
N THR A 22 7.40 -6.91 6.32
CA THR A 22 6.67 -5.99 5.43
C THR A 22 5.49 -6.77 4.83
N PRO A 23 4.25 -6.31 4.99
CA PRO A 23 3.09 -6.99 4.41
C PRO A 23 3.30 -7.18 2.91
N ASN A 24 3.02 -8.38 2.42
CA ASN A 24 3.06 -8.66 0.98
C ASN A 24 1.86 -7.98 0.31
N VAL A 25 2.12 -6.93 -0.46
CA VAL A 25 1.08 -6.15 -1.16
C VAL A 25 0.79 -6.65 -2.57
N THR A 26 1.60 -7.58 -3.10
CA THR A 26 1.42 -8.15 -4.44
C THR A 26 0.03 -8.79 -4.57
N GLY A 27 -0.59 -8.57 -5.72
CA GLY A 27 -1.87 -9.15 -6.11
C GLY A 27 -2.91 -8.12 -6.52
N LYS A 28 -4.15 -8.60 -6.66
CA LYS A 28 -5.31 -7.82 -7.09
C LYS A 28 -6.09 -7.26 -5.91
N TRP A 29 -6.50 -6.01 -6.03
CA TRP A 29 -7.23 -5.26 -5.01
C TRP A 29 -8.40 -4.52 -5.66
N SER A 30 -9.53 -4.45 -4.97
CA SER A 30 -10.73 -3.78 -5.48
C SER A 30 -11.48 -3.06 -4.36
N GLY A 31 -12.13 -1.96 -4.68
CA GLY A 31 -12.90 -1.17 -3.75
C GLY A 31 -13.32 0.16 -4.36
N THR A 32 -13.07 1.26 -3.65
CA THR A 32 -13.62 2.57 -4.02
C THR A 32 -12.66 3.73 -3.84
N LEU A 33 -12.92 4.78 -4.62
CA LEU A 33 -12.37 6.13 -4.50
C LEU A 33 -13.53 7.09 -4.20
N GLN A 34 -13.51 7.75 -3.05
CA GLN A 34 -14.43 8.83 -2.70
C GLN A 34 -13.73 10.17 -2.90
N MET A 35 -14.08 10.90 -3.96
CA MET A 35 -13.56 12.25 -4.18
C MET A 35 -14.09 13.21 -3.11
N ASP A 36 -13.23 14.09 -2.62
CA ASP A 36 -13.62 15.08 -1.62
C ASP A 36 -14.63 16.08 -2.24
N GLY A 37 -15.75 16.33 -1.55
CA GLY A 37 -16.82 17.19 -2.05
C GLY A 37 -17.85 16.48 -2.94
N GLU A 38 -17.61 15.23 -3.32
CA GLU A 38 -18.60 14.37 -3.98
C GLU A 38 -19.29 13.46 -2.96
N ASN A 39 -20.55 13.11 -3.21
CA ASN A 39 -21.31 12.17 -2.36
C ASN A 39 -21.17 10.71 -2.82
N ASP A 40 -20.83 10.48 -4.09
CA ASP A 40 -20.78 9.14 -4.68
C ASP A 40 -19.35 8.63 -4.77
N ALA A 41 -19.11 7.44 -4.24
CA ALA A 41 -17.84 6.75 -4.40
C ALA A 41 -17.77 6.10 -5.80
N LYS A 42 -16.60 6.20 -6.44
CA LYS A 42 -16.32 5.54 -7.73
C LYS A 42 -15.59 4.20 -7.50
N PRO A 43 -15.76 3.21 -8.39
CA PRO A 43 -14.98 1.97 -8.33
C PRO A 43 -13.48 2.25 -8.45
N ALA A 44 -12.68 1.44 -7.75
CA ALA A 44 -11.22 1.44 -7.84
C ALA A 44 -10.70 0.01 -7.86
N TYR A 45 -9.70 -0.24 -8.69
CA TYR A 45 -9.05 -1.52 -8.90
C TYR A 45 -7.55 -1.33 -9.02
N SER A 46 -6.76 -2.23 -8.41
CA SER A 46 -5.30 -2.16 -8.45
C SER A 46 -4.71 -3.55 -8.63
N ILE A 47 -3.69 -3.64 -9.50
CA ILE A 47 -2.87 -4.83 -9.69
C ILE A 47 -1.46 -4.44 -9.27
N LEU A 48 -1.03 -4.92 -8.10
CA LEU A 48 0.22 -4.50 -7.48
C LEU A 48 1.27 -5.61 -7.58
N ASN A 49 2.52 -5.21 -7.79
CA ASN A 49 3.69 -6.07 -7.74
C ASN A 49 4.77 -5.45 -6.84
N GLN A 50 5.12 -6.16 -5.77
CA GLN A 50 6.15 -5.77 -4.83
C GLN A 50 7.42 -6.60 -5.03
N ASP A 51 8.55 -5.92 -5.21
CA ASP A 51 9.89 -6.51 -5.19
C ASP A 51 10.72 -5.82 -4.09
N GLY A 52 10.79 -6.48 -2.93
CA GLY A 52 11.38 -5.89 -1.73
C GLY A 52 10.65 -4.61 -1.30
N ASN A 53 11.33 -3.47 -1.37
CA ASN A 53 10.77 -2.14 -1.06
C ASN A 53 10.29 -1.38 -2.30
N LYS A 54 10.40 -1.96 -3.50
CA LYS A 54 9.93 -1.36 -4.75
C LYS A 54 8.51 -1.84 -5.04
N LEU A 55 7.70 -0.92 -5.56
CA LEU A 55 6.34 -1.17 -5.97
C LEU A 55 6.16 -0.75 -7.43
N SER A 56 5.60 -1.63 -8.23
CA SER A 56 5.06 -1.34 -9.55
C SER A 56 3.65 -1.91 -9.67
N GLY A 57 2.94 -1.54 -10.73
CA GLY A 57 1.62 -2.09 -10.96
C GLY A 57 0.79 -1.25 -11.91
N SER A 58 -0.52 -1.43 -11.79
CA SER A 58 -1.51 -0.62 -12.48
C SER A 58 -2.70 -0.32 -11.59
N VAL A 59 -3.37 0.80 -11.85
CA VAL A 59 -4.60 1.20 -11.16
C VAL A 59 -5.63 1.72 -12.16
N GLY A 60 -6.91 1.64 -11.80
CA GLY A 60 -7.99 2.19 -12.61
C GLY A 60 -9.37 1.81 -12.07
N PRO A 61 -10.46 2.08 -12.79
CA PRO A 61 -11.81 1.80 -12.30
C PRO A 61 -12.15 0.29 -12.28
N ASN A 62 -11.51 -0.52 -13.13
CA ASN A 62 -11.76 -1.96 -13.25
C ASN A 62 -10.54 -2.69 -13.87
N GLU A 63 -10.56 -4.02 -13.93
CA GLU A 63 -9.42 -4.82 -14.43
C GLU A 63 -9.08 -4.56 -15.93
N SER A 64 -10.04 -4.13 -16.75
CA SER A 64 -9.82 -3.84 -18.18
C SER A 64 -9.38 -2.41 -18.48
N GLU A 65 -9.58 -1.48 -17.55
CA GLU A 65 -9.21 -0.07 -17.66
C GLU A 65 -8.16 0.24 -16.59
N GLN A 66 -6.89 0.25 -17.01
CA GLN A 66 -5.75 0.30 -16.11
C GLN A 66 -4.67 1.25 -16.65
N ASP A 67 -4.19 2.15 -15.79
CA ASP A 67 -3.01 2.97 -16.00
C ASP A 67 -1.84 2.38 -15.21
N SER A 68 -0.73 2.12 -15.92
CA SER A 68 0.48 1.56 -15.31
C SER A 68 1.28 2.61 -14.56
N PHE A 69 1.93 2.20 -13.48
CA PHE A 69 2.93 2.99 -12.77
C PHE A 69 4.15 2.14 -12.40
N GLU A 70 5.28 2.82 -12.24
CA GLU A 70 6.54 2.25 -11.75
C GLU A 70 7.15 3.17 -10.70
N GLY A 71 8.21 2.71 -10.02
CA GLY A 71 8.97 3.56 -9.10
C GLY A 71 8.27 3.85 -7.76
N GLY A 72 7.20 3.13 -7.43
CA GLY A 72 6.58 3.19 -6.13
C GLY A 72 7.45 2.58 -5.03
N LYS A 73 7.12 2.88 -3.78
CA LYS A 73 7.84 2.44 -2.57
C LYS A 73 6.90 1.75 -1.59
N VAL A 74 7.39 0.68 -0.97
CA VAL A 74 6.81 0.07 0.24
C VAL A 74 7.75 0.35 1.41
N ASP A 75 7.20 0.90 2.51
CA ASP A 75 7.92 1.20 3.74
C ASP A 75 7.09 0.73 4.94
N GLY A 76 7.45 -0.43 5.49
CA GLY A 76 6.61 -1.11 6.47
C GLY A 76 5.24 -1.44 5.86
N ASP A 77 4.18 -0.91 6.46
CA ASP A 77 2.80 -1.05 6.03
C ASP A 77 2.31 0.10 5.13
N LYS A 78 3.17 1.06 4.79
CA LYS A 78 2.85 2.21 3.91
C LYS A 78 3.29 1.95 2.48
N LEU A 79 2.46 2.38 1.52
CA LEU A 79 2.79 2.44 0.09
C LEU A 79 2.71 3.88 -0.40
N THR A 80 3.61 4.25 -1.30
CA THR A 80 3.59 5.53 -1.99
C THR A 80 3.98 5.36 -3.45
N PHE A 81 3.21 5.92 -4.37
CA PHE A 81 3.51 5.89 -5.81
C PHE A 81 2.75 6.99 -6.55
N ASP A 82 3.23 7.32 -7.75
CA ASP A 82 2.63 8.32 -8.63
C ASP A 82 2.11 7.65 -9.89
N VAL A 83 0.89 8.00 -10.29
CA VAL A 83 0.27 7.52 -11.53
C VAL A 83 0.28 8.67 -12.53
N PRO A 84 0.98 8.55 -13.67
CA PRO A 84 0.99 9.59 -14.68
C PRO A 84 -0.41 9.77 -15.27
N GLN A 85 -0.75 11.00 -15.66
CA GLN A 85 -2.03 11.35 -16.27
C GLN A 85 -1.82 11.97 -17.65
N GLY A 86 -2.66 11.57 -18.61
CA GLY A 86 -2.67 12.10 -19.97
C GLY A 86 -1.55 11.53 -20.87
N PRO A 87 -1.65 11.74 -22.20
CA PRO A 87 -0.77 11.13 -23.20
C PRO A 87 0.71 11.54 -23.07
N ASN A 88 1.00 12.64 -22.36
CA ASN A 88 2.34 13.19 -22.16
C ASN A 88 2.77 13.27 -20.69
N ALA A 89 2.06 12.61 -19.76
CA ALA A 89 2.29 12.73 -18.31
C ALA A 89 2.23 14.19 -17.80
N GLU A 90 1.34 15.00 -18.37
CA GLU A 90 1.15 16.43 -18.03
C GLU A 90 0.55 16.64 -16.63
N GLY A 91 0.07 15.58 -16.00
CA GLY A 91 -0.32 15.55 -14.58
C GLY A 91 0.12 14.25 -13.92
N SER A 92 0.00 14.21 -12.60
CA SER A 92 0.17 12.98 -11.83
C SER A 92 -0.85 12.90 -10.70
N ILE A 93 -1.22 11.66 -10.35
CA ILE A 93 -1.96 11.36 -9.14
C ILE A 93 -0.98 10.75 -8.16
N HIS A 94 -0.74 11.46 -7.06
CA HIS A 94 0.03 10.96 -5.94
C HIS A 94 -0.85 10.08 -5.05
N ILE A 95 -0.41 8.86 -4.78
CA ILE A 95 -1.13 7.87 -3.97
C ILE A 95 -0.33 7.54 -2.71
N GLU A 96 -0.98 7.64 -1.55
CA GLU A 96 -0.46 7.13 -0.28
C GLU A 96 -1.47 6.16 0.34
N MET A 97 -1.05 4.93 0.63
CA MET A 97 -1.91 3.91 1.24
C MET A 97 -1.26 3.26 2.46
N GLN A 98 -2.11 2.73 3.33
CA GLN A 98 -1.77 1.95 4.51
C GLN A 98 -2.41 0.56 4.39
N VAL A 99 -1.62 -0.49 4.60
CA VAL A 99 -2.05 -1.90 4.52
C VAL A 99 -2.35 -2.43 5.90
N LYS A 100 -3.48 -3.11 6.04
CA LYS A 100 -3.85 -3.86 7.23
C LYS A 100 -4.47 -5.18 6.80
N GLY A 101 -3.62 -6.23 6.72
CA GLY A 101 -4.05 -7.56 6.31
C GLY A 101 -4.56 -7.60 4.86
N ASP A 102 -5.85 -7.85 4.70
CA ASP A 102 -6.56 -7.92 3.41
C ASP A 102 -7.21 -6.59 3.01
N GLN A 103 -6.90 -5.50 3.72
CA GLN A 103 -7.44 -4.17 3.46
C GLN A 103 -6.33 -3.15 3.22
N MET A 104 -6.61 -2.18 2.34
CA MET A 104 -5.80 -0.98 2.15
C MET A 104 -6.69 0.26 2.21
N THR A 105 -6.21 1.30 2.88
CA THR A 105 -6.90 2.60 2.90
C THR A 105 -5.89 3.71 2.69
N GLY A 106 -6.29 4.78 2.02
CA GLY A 106 -5.34 5.81 1.64
C GLY A 106 -5.96 7.06 1.06
N ARG A 107 -5.12 7.87 0.42
CA ARG A 107 -5.52 9.08 -0.30
C ARG A 107 -4.90 9.14 -1.68
N ALA A 108 -5.68 9.64 -2.62
CA ALA A 108 -5.21 10.13 -3.91
C ALA A 108 -5.19 11.66 -3.88
N THR A 109 -4.16 12.26 -4.45
CA THR A 109 -4.05 13.72 -4.64
C THR A 109 -3.62 13.96 -6.08
N TRP A 110 -4.37 14.75 -6.83
CA TRP A 110 -4.02 15.11 -8.20
C TRP A 110 -3.79 16.62 -8.30
N SER A 111 -2.73 16.99 -9.02
CA SER A 111 -2.31 18.38 -9.19
C SER A 111 -2.71 18.91 -10.57
N GLY A 112 -3.31 20.10 -10.61
CA GLY A 112 -3.66 20.85 -11.82
C GLY A 112 -4.26 22.23 -11.45
N PRO A 113 -4.39 23.19 -12.38
CA PRO A 113 -5.06 24.46 -12.09
C PRO A 113 -6.54 24.20 -11.75
N PRO A 114 -7.12 24.83 -10.70
CA PRO A 114 -8.54 24.68 -10.39
C PRO A 114 -9.43 24.86 -11.64
N PRO A 115 -10.43 24.00 -11.86
CA PRO A 115 -10.94 22.96 -10.97
C PRO A 115 -10.16 21.63 -10.97
N HIS A 116 -9.03 21.53 -11.67
CA HIS A 116 -8.34 20.27 -11.97
C HIS A 116 -7.34 19.80 -10.88
N SER A 117 -7.35 20.41 -9.70
CA SER A 117 -6.66 19.89 -8.50
C SER A 117 -7.69 19.33 -7.52
N GLY A 118 -7.36 18.25 -6.84
CA GLY A 118 -8.24 17.69 -5.82
C GLY A 118 -7.63 16.49 -5.10
N SER A 119 -8.44 15.89 -4.24
CA SER A 119 -8.07 14.70 -3.50
C SER A 119 -9.27 13.81 -3.22
N GLY A 120 -8.99 12.55 -2.88
CA GLY A 120 -10.03 11.58 -2.52
C GLY A 120 -9.49 10.49 -1.61
N LYS A 121 -10.40 9.83 -0.88
CA LYS A 121 -10.09 8.68 -0.03
C LYS A 121 -10.19 7.39 -0.84
N ILE A 122 -9.19 6.53 -0.71
CA ILE A 122 -9.17 5.20 -1.32
C ILE A 122 -9.44 4.16 -0.24
N SER A 123 -10.23 3.15 -0.56
CA SER A 123 -10.45 1.97 0.29
C SER A 123 -10.54 0.72 -0.59
N LEU A 124 -9.60 -0.21 -0.42
CA LEU A 124 -9.50 -1.43 -1.21
C LEU A 124 -9.49 -2.67 -0.31
N LYS A 125 -9.97 -3.78 -0.86
CA LYS A 125 -9.85 -5.12 -0.30
C LYS A 125 -9.19 -6.05 -1.30
N ARG A 126 -8.45 -7.03 -0.80
CA ARG A 126 -7.84 -8.06 -1.63
C ARG A 126 -8.92 -8.84 -2.39
N VAL A 127 -8.73 -9.05 -3.68
CA VAL A 127 -9.62 -9.88 -4.50
C VAL A 127 -9.33 -11.35 -4.19
N VAL A 128 -10.36 -12.11 -3.83
CA VAL A 128 -10.28 -13.57 -3.69
C VAL A 128 -10.72 -14.16 -5.02
N GLU A 129 -9.78 -14.71 -5.77
CA GLU A 129 -10.11 -15.51 -6.96
C GLU A 129 -10.84 -16.78 -6.51
N LYS A 130 -11.94 -17.11 -7.17
CA LYS A 130 -12.78 -18.28 -6.88
C LYS A 130 -12.34 -19.49 -7.68
#